data_AF-A0AAE0NBT0-F1
#
_entry.id   AF-A0AAE0NBT0-F1
#
_cell.length_a   1.000
_cell.length_b   1.000
_cell.length_c   1.000
_cell.angle_alpha   90.00
_cell.angle_beta   90.00
_cell.angle_gamma   90.00
#
_symmetry.space_group_name_H-M   'P 1'
#
loop_
_entity.id
_entity.type
_entity.pdbx_description
1 polymer ?
#
loop_
_entity_poly.entity_id
_entity_poly.type
_entity_poly.pdbx_seq_one_letter_code
_entity_poly.pdbx_strand_id
1 'polypeptide(L)'
;MKQELSSISSSQKSQSKVDKDQCPRDPETAKPASGSHQKVQSLDIPQFELTVGQMGENLTVELAKLIANDAFDGKISIPGLGEIDWAKLTKEVEPPTDPKDREQTEVQYASGSTKGVTRLTLSGNNVFKFPDFSVKPELPPVDPRSFLSQMINTPPNGAIPYYVGPPLCGVTAAFDSLLHPGSHLSEVYPSAKGISSPYHHAGEMLSGTAFHREDGNMRSCNLTLYGRKLFMLIWKDHSAKFEAFIRTHFGQKECDQAIRHHSVLISPERLQEEGIGFSIHIAGPGEMIVTAPGQYHAVVNLTRCFAISINFLLPGEELRYEGLDLCGFQGAADQGADAQVAAESRGADAQVAAESQRGKRHLEVESESESESDLPTAKKPKVELTQLLADNVTGKQAIFRFFDLVLASRSCDAPSKSELKKSQTDIQGTDELKKARALHELNRFFGGKSNITMFYHLLSQIAFAETVDDMTKRSDRLLAGGDQLAQLLLHMGQKVTVESRKRLQNELSSPRKWIQIIGPYDGIQCFLPFGGQKREVTVRQCLGLNQGDIATFHDFLRMKPFLKELCEIGREFQASIWSCKEFPTHQWESQAIDRETVSIEELVKLLKPLL
;
A
#
# COMPACT_ATOMS: atom_id res chain seq x y z
N MET A 1 -18.79 11.46 -82.63
CA MET A 1 -19.06 10.03 -82.91
C MET A 1 -19.13 9.34 -81.56
N LYS A 2 -20.35 9.10 -81.03
CA LYS A 2 -21.20 7.90 -81.21
C LYS A 2 -20.59 6.69 -80.52
N GLN A 3 -21.26 5.87 -79.70
CA GLN A 3 -22.64 5.68 -79.20
C GLN A 3 -22.48 4.67 -78.03
N GLU A 4 -22.99 4.85 -76.81
CA GLU A 4 -24.37 4.61 -76.30
C GLU A 4 -24.99 3.23 -76.54
N LEU A 5 -25.50 2.61 -75.44
CA LEU A 5 -26.90 2.16 -75.19
C LEU A 5 -26.94 1.33 -73.87
N SER A 6 -27.52 1.83 -72.76
CA SER A 6 -28.94 1.71 -72.30
C SER A 6 -29.24 0.38 -71.57
N SER A 7 -30.04 0.23 -70.49
CA SER A 7 -30.95 1.08 -69.71
C SER A 7 -31.70 0.26 -68.64
N ILE A 8 -31.87 0.80 -67.42
CA ILE A 8 -33.13 1.03 -66.63
C ILE A 8 -34.08 -0.16 -66.28
N SER A 9 -34.45 -0.36 -64.99
CA SER A 9 -35.74 0.13 -64.40
C SER A 9 -35.95 -0.09 -62.88
N SER A 10 -36.45 1.00 -62.24
CA SER A 10 -37.44 1.14 -61.12
C SER A 10 -37.23 0.40 -59.79
N SER A 11 -37.11 1.00 -58.59
CA SER A 11 -37.69 2.19 -57.91
C SER A 11 -39.17 2.09 -57.49
N GLN A 12 -39.40 2.18 -56.17
CA GLN A 12 -40.37 3.03 -55.43
C GLN A 12 -41.17 2.27 -54.34
N LYS A 13 -40.94 2.60 -53.05
CA LYS A 13 -41.69 3.55 -52.15
C LYS A 13 -42.74 2.77 -51.35
N SER A 14 -43.04 3.06 -50.08
CA SER A 14 -43.35 4.36 -49.46
C SER A 14 -43.38 4.22 -47.91
N GLN A 15 -42.72 5.12 -47.16
CA GLN A 15 -43.31 6.17 -46.27
C GLN A 15 -43.81 5.67 -44.89
N SER A 16 -43.17 6.08 -43.77
CA SER A 16 -43.35 7.34 -42.99
C SER A 16 -44.64 7.32 -42.15
N LYS A 17 -44.80 7.83 -40.93
CA LYS A 17 -44.13 8.80 -40.02
C LYS A 17 -45.03 8.77 -38.73
N VAL A 18 -44.51 8.87 -37.49
CA VAL A 18 -44.60 10.06 -36.57
C VAL A 18 -46.05 10.38 -36.11
N ASP A 19 -46.48 10.56 -34.86
CA ASP A 19 -45.87 11.18 -33.65
C ASP A 19 -46.72 10.94 -32.37
N LYS A 20 -46.04 10.98 -31.21
CA LYS A 20 -46.32 11.67 -29.91
C LYS A 20 -47.59 11.52 -29.03
N ASP A 21 -47.25 11.45 -27.73
CA ASP A 21 -47.84 12.02 -26.51
C ASP A 21 -49.03 11.32 -25.80
N GLN A 22 -48.75 10.73 -24.62
CA GLN A 22 -49.23 11.15 -23.27
C GLN A 22 -49.06 10.02 -22.21
N CYS A 23 -48.47 10.35 -21.05
CA CYS A 23 -48.48 9.58 -19.78
C CYS A 23 -49.78 9.94 -18.98
N PRO A 24 -50.27 9.23 -17.92
CA PRO A 24 -49.50 8.53 -16.86
C PRO A 24 -50.18 7.34 -16.08
N ARG A 25 -49.44 6.76 -15.10
CA ARG A 25 -49.83 6.05 -13.83
C ARG A 25 -49.92 4.50 -13.80
N ASP A 26 -49.18 3.92 -12.85
CA ASP A 26 -49.22 2.54 -12.32
C ASP A 26 -50.55 2.23 -11.56
N PRO A 27 -50.88 0.93 -11.33
CA PRO A 27 -50.47 0.30 -10.06
C PRO A 27 -50.10 -1.21 -10.12
N GLU A 28 -49.14 -1.56 -9.26
CA GLU A 28 -49.06 -2.74 -8.36
C GLU A 28 -49.18 -4.20 -8.87
N THR A 29 -48.08 -4.92 -8.61
CA THR A 29 -47.95 -6.25 -7.96
C THR A 29 -48.29 -7.55 -8.71
N ALA A 30 -47.24 -8.30 -9.06
CA ALA A 30 -47.18 -9.76 -8.87
C ALA A 30 -45.71 -10.25 -8.85
N LYS A 31 -45.30 -10.88 -7.74
CA LYS A 31 -44.00 -11.56 -7.54
C LYS A 31 -43.89 -12.83 -8.42
N PRO A 32 -42.70 -13.21 -8.92
CA PRO A 32 -42.47 -14.58 -9.38
C PRO A 32 -41.91 -15.48 -8.27
N ALA A 33 -42.36 -16.73 -8.31
CA ALA A 33 -42.20 -17.77 -7.32
C ALA A 33 -40.76 -18.33 -7.19
N SER A 34 -40.43 -18.68 -5.96
CA SER A 34 -39.26 -19.45 -5.55
C SER A 34 -39.33 -20.90 -6.03
N GLY A 35 -38.39 -21.30 -6.87
CA GLY A 35 -38.15 -22.71 -7.23
C GLY A 35 -36.78 -23.14 -6.73
N SER A 36 -36.75 -23.85 -5.60
CA SER A 36 -35.57 -24.51 -5.06
C SER A 36 -35.30 -25.82 -5.82
N HIS A 37 -34.27 -25.84 -6.66
CA HIS A 37 -33.70 -27.10 -7.15
C HIS A 37 -32.40 -27.39 -6.40
N GLN A 38 -32.52 -28.19 -5.34
CA GLN A 38 -31.40 -28.91 -4.73
C GLN A 38 -30.87 -29.92 -5.74
N LYS A 39 -29.64 -29.71 -6.22
CA LYS A 39 -28.90 -30.70 -6.98
C LYS A 39 -28.26 -31.67 -5.98
N VAL A 40 -28.65 -32.93 -6.10
CA VAL A 40 -28.04 -34.09 -5.41
C VAL A 40 -26.54 -34.10 -5.71
N GLN A 41 -25.72 -34.33 -4.67
CA GLN A 41 -24.25 -34.41 -4.74
C GLN A 41 -23.80 -35.38 -5.83
N SER A 42 -23.40 -34.83 -6.98
CA SER A 42 -22.51 -35.51 -7.92
C SER A 42 -21.11 -35.52 -7.32
N LEU A 43 -20.36 -36.61 -7.47
CA LEU A 43 -18.91 -36.62 -7.28
C LEU A 43 -18.34 -35.48 -8.15
N ASP A 44 -17.87 -34.41 -7.51
CA ASP A 44 -17.37 -33.21 -8.19
C ASP A 44 -16.11 -33.57 -9.00
N ILE A 45 -16.29 -33.87 -10.28
CA ILE A 45 -15.19 -33.92 -11.24
C ILE A 45 -14.71 -32.48 -11.40
N PRO A 46 -13.43 -32.18 -11.15
CA PRO A 46 -12.91 -30.83 -11.33
C PRO A 46 -13.16 -30.33 -12.75
N GLN A 47 -13.79 -29.16 -12.87
CA GLN A 47 -14.13 -28.61 -14.18
C GLN A 47 -12.88 -28.09 -14.92
N PHE A 48 -11.88 -27.62 -14.19
CA PHE A 48 -10.64 -27.08 -14.72
C PHE A 48 -9.45 -27.63 -13.93
N GLU A 49 -8.45 -28.14 -14.66
CA GLU A 49 -7.26 -28.75 -14.07
C GLU A 49 -5.98 -28.25 -14.72
N LEU A 50 -4.90 -28.16 -13.92
CA LEU A 50 -3.53 -27.99 -14.40
C LEU A 50 -2.64 -29.08 -13.81
N THR A 51 -1.79 -29.69 -14.62
CA THR A 51 -0.77 -30.61 -14.12
C THR A 51 0.39 -29.83 -13.49
N VAL A 52 1.18 -30.46 -12.61
CA VAL A 52 2.36 -29.82 -12.03
C VAL A 52 3.36 -29.33 -13.10
N GLY A 53 3.48 -30.02 -14.24
CA GLY A 53 4.35 -29.60 -15.35
C GLY A 53 3.86 -28.37 -16.12
N GLN A 54 2.59 -28.00 -15.97
CA GLN A 54 1.97 -26.80 -16.52
C GLN A 54 2.09 -25.58 -15.59
N MET A 55 2.64 -25.77 -14.39
CA MET A 55 2.90 -24.72 -13.40
C MET A 55 4.26 -24.06 -13.66
N GLY A 56 4.77 -23.28 -12.70
CA GLY A 56 6.06 -22.59 -12.84
C GLY A 56 6.08 -21.64 -14.03
N GLU A 57 7.15 -21.62 -14.82
CA GLU A 57 7.30 -20.71 -15.97
C GLU A 57 6.14 -20.78 -16.99
N ASN A 58 5.48 -21.93 -17.11
CA ASN A 58 4.34 -22.14 -18.01
C ASN A 58 3.01 -21.63 -17.44
N LEU A 59 2.94 -21.32 -16.14
CA LEU A 59 1.70 -21.07 -15.42
C LEU A 59 0.85 -19.99 -16.10
N THR A 60 1.42 -18.83 -16.43
CA THR A 60 0.62 -17.71 -16.96
C THR A 60 0.10 -17.97 -18.37
N VAL A 61 0.81 -18.80 -19.16
CA VAL A 61 0.36 -19.21 -20.49
C VAL A 61 -0.83 -20.17 -20.37
N GLU A 62 -0.79 -21.11 -19.43
CA GLU A 62 -1.89 -22.05 -19.21
C GLU A 62 -3.09 -21.37 -18.57
N LEU A 63 -2.88 -20.47 -17.60
CA LEU A 63 -3.93 -19.62 -17.03
C LEU A 63 -4.62 -18.77 -18.10
N ALA A 64 -3.90 -18.26 -19.10
CA ALA A 64 -4.50 -17.51 -20.20
C ALA A 64 -5.53 -18.36 -20.98
N LYS A 65 -5.23 -19.65 -21.20
CA LYS A 65 -6.15 -20.57 -21.89
C LYS A 65 -7.42 -20.84 -21.09
N LEU A 66 -7.27 -21.04 -19.77
CA LEU A 66 -8.40 -21.28 -18.88
C LEU A 66 -9.27 -20.03 -18.75
N ILE A 67 -8.67 -18.86 -18.54
CA ILE A 67 -9.38 -17.58 -18.38
C ILE A 67 -10.13 -17.19 -19.66
N ALA A 68 -9.65 -17.60 -20.84
CA ALA A 68 -10.34 -17.35 -22.11
C ALA A 68 -11.63 -18.18 -22.29
N ASN A 69 -11.89 -19.16 -21.41
CA ASN A 69 -13.11 -19.94 -21.43
C ASN A 69 -14.21 -19.23 -20.62
N ASP A 70 -15.34 -18.90 -21.25
CA ASP A 70 -16.48 -18.22 -20.59
C ASP A 70 -17.07 -19.00 -19.40
N ALA A 71 -16.84 -20.32 -19.33
CA ALA A 71 -17.28 -21.16 -18.23
C ALA A 71 -16.29 -21.19 -17.04
N PHE A 72 -15.14 -20.52 -17.15
CA PHE A 72 -14.13 -20.48 -16.10
C PHE A 72 -14.63 -19.71 -14.89
N ASP A 73 -14.69 -20.39 -13.75
CA ASP A 73 -15.26 -19.87 -12.50
C ASP A 73 -14.19 -19.36 -11.51
N GLY A 74 -12.91 -19.36 -11.93
CA GLY A 74 -11.79 -18.92 -11.11
C GLY A 74 -11.16 -20.02 -10.26
N LYS A 75 -11.67 -21.26 -10.27
CA LYS A 75 -11.12 -22.37 -9.50
C LYS A 75 -10.44 -23.42 -10.39
N ILE A 76 -9.27 -23.89 -9.96
CA ILE A 76 -8.45 -24.87 -10.68
C ILE A 76 -8.01 -25.97 -9.70
N SER A 77 -8.08 -27.22 -10.13
CA SER A 77 -7.50 -28.35 -9.40
C SER A 77 -6.13 -28.74 -9.98
N ILE A 78 -5.17 -29.03 -9.11
CA ILE A 78 -3.80 -29.36 -9.45
C ILE A 78 -3.49 -30.73 -8.85
N PRO A 79 -3.85 -31.83 -9.55
CA PRO A 79 -3.55 -33.17 -9.07
C PRO A 79 -2.04 -33.42 -9.10
N GLY A 80 -1.57 -34.29 -8.20
CA GLY A 80 -0.20 -34.80 -8.24
C GLY A 80 0.87 -33.90 -7.61
N LEU A 81 0.51 -33.00 -6.68
CA LEU A 81 1.46 -32.15 -5.92
C LEU A 81 2.42 -32.91 -4.98
N GLY A 82 2.40 -34.26 -4.99
CA GLY A 82 3.18 -35.09 -4.08
C GLY A 82 2.63 -35.10 -2.65
N GLU A 83 3.07 -36.05 -1.83
CA GLU A 83 2.78 -36.04 -0.40
C GLU A 83 3.73 -35.07 0.32
N ILE A 84 3.15 -34.22 1.17
CA ILE A 84 3.90 -33.25 1.98
C ILE A 84 3.88 -33.72 3.42
N ASP A 85 5.06 -33.90 4.02
CA ASP A 85 5.19 -34.20 5.45
C ASP A 85 5.04 -32.91 6.28
N TRP A 86 3.79 -32.59 6.60
CA TRP A 86 3.43 -31.42 7.39
C TRP A 86 3.97 -31.45 8.83
N ALA A 87 4.15 -32.65 9.40
CA ALA A 87 4.69 -32.81 10.75
C ALA A 87 6.19 -32.48 10.79
N LYS A 88 6.94 -32.86 9.76
CA LYS A 88 8.33 -32.45 9.57
C LYS A 88 8.44 -30.96 9.31
N LEU A 89 7.67 -30.43 8.36
CA LEU A 89 7.70 -29.00 8.01
C LEU A 89 7.41 -28.12 9.23
N THR A 90 6.44 -28.49 10.07
CA THR A 90 6.13 -27.74 11.30
C THR A 90 7.31 -27.65 12.27
N LYS A 91 8.21 -28.64 12.29
CA LYS A 91 9.38 -28.66 13.19
C LYS A 91 10.57 -27.89 12.63
N GLU A 92 10.67 -27.80 11.31
CA GLU A 92 11.83 -27.22 10.61
C GLU A 92 11.59 -25.77 10.16
N VAL A 93 10.33 -25.34 10.11
CA VAL A 93 9.97 -24.00 9.67
C VAL A 93 10.41 -22.94 10.67
N GLU A 94 11.06 -21.92 10.15
CA GLU A 94 11.49 -20.76 10.90
C GLU A 94 10.84 -19.49 10.32
N PRO A 95 10.54 -18.48 11.16
CA PRO A 95 10.09 -17.20 10.66
C PRO A 95 11.16 -16.58 9.74
N PRO A 96 10.78 -15.64 8.86
CA PRO A 96 11.74 -14.97 7.99
C PRO A 96 12.91 -14.39 8.79
N THR A 97 14.11 -14.53 8.25
CA THR A 97 15.36 -14.08 8.89
C THR A 97 15.38 -12.56 9.08
N ASP A 98 14.86 -11.80 8.12
CA ASP A 98 14.67 -10.35 8.25
C ASP A 98 13.37 -10.05 9.02
N PRO A 99 13.43 -9.39 10.19
CA PRO A 99 12.23 -8.98 10.93
C PRO A 99 11.30 -8.05 10.14
N LYS A 100 11.79 -7.36 9.10
CA LYS A 100 10.96 -6.53 8.21
C LYS A 100 10.01 -7.36 7.36
N ASP A 101 10.32 -8.64 7.12
CA ASP A 101 9.49 -9.56 6.34
C ASP A 101 8.35 -10.18 7.17
N ARG A 102 8.19 -9.73 8.41
CA ARG A 102 7.15 -10.16 9.36
C ARG A 102 6.02 -9.13 9.44
N GLU A 103 5.58 -8.62 8.29
CA GLU A 103 4.59 -7.53 8.21
C GLU A 103 3.19 -7.95 8.68
N GLN A 104 2.80 -9.19 8.41
CA GLN A 104 1.53 -9.76 8.84
C GLN A 104 1.80 -11.11 9.49
N THR A 105 1.68 -11.17 10.82
CA THR A 105 1.93 -12.37 11.63
C THR A 105 0.75 -12.78 12.50
N GLU A 106 -0.17 -11.86 12.75
CA GLU A 106 -1.31 -12.07 13.63
C GLU A 106 -2.43 -11.09 13.25
N VAL A 107 -3.66 -11.56 13.28
CA VAL A 107 -4.86 -10.76 12.99
C VAL A 107 -5.83 -10.80 14.15
N GLN A 108 -6.63 -9.76 14.30
CA GLN A 108 -7.65 -9.68 15.33
C GLN A 108 -8.92 -9.05 14.77
N TYR A 109 -10.06 -9.51 15.29
CA TYR A 109 -11.34 -8.96 14.94
C TYR A 109 -11.70 -7.81 15.87
N ALA A 110 -12.39 -6.81 15.33
CA ALA A 110 -12.99 -5.72 16.10
C ALA A 110 -14.42 -5.50 15.65
N SER A 111 -15.33 -5.41 16.62
CA SER A 111 -16.75 -5.17 16.36
C SER A 111 -16.94 -3.85 15.60
N GLY A 112 -17.69 -3.90 14.49
CA GLY A 112 -18.10 -2.72 13.75
C GLY A 112 -19.37 -2.09 14.31
N SER A 113 -19.59 -0.81 14.04
CA SER A 113 -20.85 -0.11 14.32
C SER A 113 -21.97 -0.46 13.32
N THR A 114 -21.61 -1.04 12.18
CA THR A 114 -22.53 -1.36 11.08
C THR A 114 -22.93 -2.84 11.13
N LYS A 115 -24.25 -3.11 11.15
CA LYS A 115 -24.80 -4.49 11.16
C LYS A 115 -24.26 -5.31 9.99
N GLY A 116 -23.80 -6.54 10.27
CA GLY A 116 -23.25 -7.44 9.27
C GLY A 116 -21.85 -7.06 8.78
N VAL A 117 -21.14 -6.21 9.52
CA VAL A 117 -19.78 -5.79 9.20
C VAL A 117 -18.89 -5.92 10.43
N THR A 118 -17.71 -6.51 10.24
CA THR A 118 -16.65 -6.57 11.25
C THR A 118 -15.34 -6.05 10.67
N ARG A 119 -14.43 -5.57 11.52
CA ARG A 119 -13.07 -5.21 11.09
C ARG A 119 -12.11 -6.36 11.40
N LEU A 120 -11.21 -6.64 10.48
CA LEU A 120 -10.13 -7.62 10.61
C LEU A 120 -8.79 -6.90 10.41
N THR A 121 -8.11 -6.60 11.51
CA THR A 121 -6.88 -5.79 11.51
C THR A 121 -5.68 -6.64 11.92
N LEU A 122 -4.48 -6.20 11.54
CA LEU A 122 -3.25 -6.74 12.12
C LEU A 122 -3.24 -6.48 13.63
N SER A 123 -2.77 -7.46 14.43
CA SER A 123 -2.46 -7.20 15.83
C SER A 123 -1.11 -6.47 15.93
N GLY A 124 -0.91 -5.67 16.97
CA GLY A 124 0.36 -4.97 17.19
C GLY A 124 1.53 -5.87 17.63
N ASN A 125 1.34 -7.20 17.65
CA ASN A 125 2.33 -8.16 18.12
C ASN A 125 3.15 -8.71 16.95
N ASN A 126 4.47 -8.55 17.03
CA ASN A 126 5.39 -9.06 15.99
C ASN A 126 5.97 -10.44 16.32
N VAL A 127 5.43 -11.13 17.32
CA VAL A 127 5.85 -12.50 17.68
C VAL A 127 4.96 -13.49 16.97
N PHE A 128 5.41 -13.94 15.79
CA PHE A 128 4.71 -14.95 15.03
C PHE A 128 4.78 -16.31 15.73
N LYS A 129 3.62 -16.90 16.03
CA LYS A 129 3.49 -18.30 16.43
C LYS A 129 3.09 -19.11 15.21
N PHE A 130 3.98 -19.97 14.74
CA PHE A 130 3.68 -20.82 13.60
C PHE A 130 2.57 -21.82 13.95
N PRO A 131 1.53 -21.98 13.11
CA PRO A 131 0.49 -22.97 13.32
C PRO A 131 1.05 -24.41 13.34
N ASP A 132 0.48 -25.27 14.19
CA ASP A 132 0.88 -26.68 14.24
C ASP A 132 0.15 -27.50 13.15
N PHE A 133 0.86 -27.80 12.05
CA PHE A 133 0.30 -28.59 10.95
C PHE A 133 0.46 -30.10 11.13
N SER A 134 1.00 -30.57 12.27
CA SER A 134 1.01 -32.00 12.59
C SER A 134 -0.39 -32.53 12.92
N VAL A 135 -1.30 -31.65 13.32
CA VAL A 135 -2.69 -31.99 13.67
C VAL A 135 -3.61 -31.80 12.48
N LYS A 136 -4.27 -32.89 12.05
CA LYS A 136 -5.21 -32.89 10.92
C LYS A 136 -6.31 -31.82 11.11
N PRO A 137 -6.60 -31.00 10.08
CA PRO A 137 -7.59 -29.95 10.18
C PRO A 137 -9.00 -30.53 10.17
N GLU A 138 -9.82 -30.12 11.15
CA GLU A 138 -11.24 -30.45 11.21
C GLU A 138 -12.06 -29.32 10.61
N LEU A 139 -13.03 -29.67 9.76
CA LEU A 139 -13.93 -28.68 9.19
C LEU A 139 -14.99 -28.25 10.20
N PRO A 140 -15.37 -26.97 10.20
CA PRO A 140 -16.51 -26.53 10.99
C PRO A 140 -17.79 -27.29 10.55
N PRO A 141 -18.69 -27.64 11.47
CA PRO A 141 -19.91 -28.41 11.17
C PRO A 141 -21.01 -27.57 10.50
N VAL A 142 -20.69 -26.35 10.08
CA VAL A 142 -21.60 -25.40 9.44
C VAL A 142 -21.17 -25.17 8.00
N ASP A 143 -22.12 -24.87 7.13
CA ASP A 143 -21.79 -24.56 5.74
C ASP A 143 -20.95 -23.26 5.64
N PRO A 144 -20.15 -23.09 4.57
CA PRO A 144 -19.29 -21.92 4.37
C PRO A 144 -19.96 -20.55 4.54
N ARG A 145 -21.21 -20.42 4.09
CA ARG A 145 -21.94 -19.16 4.17
C ARG A 145 -22.33 -18.89 5.62
N SER A 146 -22.91 -19.87 6.31
CA SER A 146 -23.24 -19.77 7.73
C SER A 146 -22.01 -19.51 8.60
N PHE A 147 -20.87 -20.14 8.28
CA PHE A 147 -19.59 -19.90 8.95
C PHE A 147 -19.20 -18.41 8.91
N LEU A 148 -19.21 -17.82 7.71
CA LEU A 148 -18.92 -16.40 7.52
C LEU A 148 -19.88 -15.51 8.30
N SER A 149 -21.18 -15.78 8.21
CA SER A 149 -22.20 -15.01 8.90
C SER A 149 -22.03 -15.06 10.42
N GLN A 150 -21.75 -16.24 10.98
CA GLN A 150 -21.53 -16.39 12.43
C GLN A 150 -20.27 -15.64 12.88
N MET A 151 -19.15 -15.83 12.19
CA MET A 151 -17.89 -15.15 12.53
C MET A 151 -17.98 -13.63 12.37
N ILE A 152 -18.67 -13.12 11.36
CA ILE A 152 -18.78 -11.66 11.15
C ILE A 152 -19.72 -11.02 12.19
N ASN A 153 -20.82 -11.68 12.51
CA ASN A 153 -21.79 -11.15 13.48
C ASN A 153 -21.36 -11.38 14.94
N THR A 154 -20.58 -12.43 15.19
CA THR A 154 -20.05 -12.80 16.51
C THR A 154 -18.54 -13.06 16.38
N PRO A 155 -17.73 -12.01 16.19
CA PRO A 155 -16.29 -12.16 15.97
C PRO A 155 -15.59 -12.82 17.17
N PRO A 156 -14.57 -13.66 16.92
CA PRO A 156 -13.76 -14.22 17.99
C PRO A 156 -12.99 -13.11 18.70
N ASN A 157 -12.79 -13.28 20.01
CA ASN A 157 -11.96 -12.40 20.81
C ASN A 157 -10.50 -12.84 20.75
N GLY A 158 -9.60 -11.86 20.82
CA GLY A 158 -8.16 -12.10 20.86
C GLY A 158 -7.52 -12.20 19.49
N ALA A 159 -6.21 -12.34 19.51
CA ALA A 159 -5.39 -12.31 18.34
C ALA A 159 -5.12 -13.74 17.82
N ILE A 160 -5.16 -13.91 16.50
CA ILE A 160 -5.14 -15.19 15.80
C ILE A 160 -3.91 -15.23 14.91
N PRO A 161 -3.00 -16.21 15.09
CA PRO A 161 -1.80 -16.31 14.28
C PRO A 161 -2.12 -16.43 12.78
N TYR A 162 -1.50 -15.56 11.99
CA TYR A 162 -1.65 -15.55 10.55
C TYR A 162 -0.47 -14.88 9.87
N TYR A 163 0.41 -15.70 9.31
CA TYR A 163 1.48 -15.24 8.46
C TYR A 163 1.02 -15.01 7.03
N VAL A 164 1.34 -13.85 6.48
CA VAL A 164 1.29 -13.55 5.05
C VAL A 164 2.53 -12.75 4.70
N GLY A 165 3.41 -13.32 3.87
CA GLY A 165 4.67 -12.65 3.53
C GLY A 165 5.56 -13.51 2.65
N PRO A 166 6.85 -13.13 2.50
CA PRO A 166 7.84 -13.88 1.73
C PRO A 166 7.94 -15.37 2.14
N PRO A 167 8.59 -16.22 1.33
CA PRO A 167 8.76 -17.62 1.66
C PRO A 167 9.42 -17.84 3.03
N LEU A 168 8.84 -18.75 3.82
CA LEU A 168 9.36 -19.09 5.15
C LEU A 168 10.61 -19.96 5.04
N CYS A 169 11.57 -19.74 5.96
CA CYS A 169 12.78 -20.57 6.03
C CYS A 169 12.42 -22.00 6.45
N GLY A 170 13.10 -23.00 5.87
CA GLY A 170 12.82 -24.41 6.16
C GLY A 170 11.61 -25.01 5.41
N VAL A 171 10.81 -24.18 4.72
CA VAL A 171 9.82 -24.67 3.76
C VAL A 171 10.50 -25.04 2.45
N THR A 172 10.04 -26.12 1.80
CA THR A 172 10.66 -26.61 0.57
C THR A 172 10.59 -25.56 -0.54
N ALA A 173 11.74 -25.14 -1.07
CA ALA A 173 11.85 -24.26 -2.24
C ALA A 173 11.08 -24.78 -3.47
N ALA A 174 10.76 -26.07 -3.50
CA ALA A 174 9.91 -26.68 -4.51
C ALA A 174 8.52 -26.02 -4.62
N PHE A 175 7.92 -25.54 -3.52
CA PHE A 175 6.61 -24.88 -3.58
C PHE A 175 6.67 -23.54 -4.29
N ASP A 176 7.72 -22.76 -4.04
CA ASP A 176 7.87 -21.43 -4.63
C ASP A 176 7.97 -21.52 -6.16
N SER A 177 8.63 -22.57 -6.66
CA SER A 177 8.78 -22.83 -8.10
C SER A 177 7.47 -23.23 -8.82
N LEU A 178 6.40 -23.55 -8.08
CA LEU A 178 5.10 -23.84 -8.68
C LEU A 178 4.41 -22.59 -9.20
N LEU A 179 4.72 -21.42 -8.65
CA LEU A 179 4.09 -20.16 -9.03
C LEU A 179 5.09 -19.28 -9.80
N HIS A 180 4.60 -18.60 -10.84
CA HIS A 180 5.40 -17.69 -11.64
C HIS A 180 4.56 -16.48 -12.06
N PRO A 181 5.11 -15.25 -12.02
CA PRO A 181 4.35 -14.03 -12.28
C PRO A 181 4.18 -13.73 -13.78
N GLY A 182 4.82 -14.53 -14.64
CA GLY A 182 4.93 -14.31 -16.08
C GLY A 182 6.24 -13.61 -16.45
N SER A 183 6.75 -13.87 -17.65
CA SER A 183 8.06 -13.37 -18.10
C SER A 183 8.17 -11.85 -18.00
N HIS A 184 7.16 -11.12 -18.48
CA HIS A 184 7.15 -9.67 -18.45
C HIS A 184 7.24 -9.10 -17.03
N LEU A 185 6.44 -9.62 -16.09
CA LEU A 185 6.44 -9.14 -14.71
C LEU A 185 7.74 -9.50 -13.99
N SER A 186 8.31 -10.69 -14.25
CA SER A 186 9.63 -11.11 -13.76
C SER A 186 10.76 -10.22 -14.27
N GLU A 187 10.70 -9.77 -15.53
CA GLU A 187 11.73 -8.91 -16.13
C GLU A 187 11.69 -7.49 -15.59
N VAL A 188 10.49 -6.90 -15.47
CA VAL A 188 10.32 -5.51 -15.02
C VAL A 188 10.56 -5.38 -13.51
N TYR A 189 10.14 -6.38 -12.74
CA TYR A 189 10.30 -6.40 -11.29
C TYR A 189 10.90 -7.73 -10.85
N PRO A 190 12.21 -7.94 -10.95
CA PRO A 190 12.81 -9.21 -10.51
C PRO A 190 12.72 -9.35 -8.98
N SER A 191 12.10 -10.43 -8.51
CA SER A 191 12.04 -10.81 -7.08
C SER A 191 11.43 -9.74 -6.15
N ALA A 192 10.47 -8.97 -6.65
CA ALA A 192 9.76 -7.97 -5.85
C ALA A 192 8.76 -8.64 -4.90
N LYS A 193 9.06 -8.58 -3.60
CA LYS A 193 8.21 -9.07 -2.50
C LYS A 193 6.77 -8.57 -2.64
N GLY A 194 5.84 -9.51 -2.72
CA GLY A 194 4.39 -9.26 -2.81
C GLY A 194 3.91 -8.88 -4.21
N ILE A 195 4.81 -8.87 -5.19
CA ILE A 195 4.51 -8.54 -6.59
C ILE A 195 4.90 -9.72 -7.47
N SER A 196 6.19 -9.97 -7.65
CA SER A 196 6.70 -10.98 -8.58
C SER A 196 7.39 -12.16 -7.89
N SER A 197 7.47 -12.17 -6.57
CA SER A 197 7.90 -13.32 -5.77
C SER A 197 6.71 -13.96 -5.05
N PRO A 198 6.66 -15.30 -4.92
CA PRO A 198 5.62 -15.98 -4.16
C PRO A 198 5.54 -15.52 -2.70
N TYR A 199 4.33 -15.49 -2.15
CA TYR A 199 4.05 -15.30 -0.73
C TYR A 199 3.52 -16.59 -0.10
N HIS A 200 3.93 -16.86 1.15
CA HIS A 200 3.40 -17.93 1.97
C HIS A 200 2.31 -17.39 2.88
N HIS A 201 1.29 -18.22 3.07
CA HIS A 201 0.20 -17.99 4.00
C HIS A 201 0.14 -19.15 4.98
N ALA A 202 0.40 -18.90 6.26
CA ALA A 202 0.29 -19.91 7.32
C ALA A 202 -0.58 -19.37 8.45
N GLY A 203 -1.78 -19.91 8.62
CA GLY A 203 -2.74 -19.37 9.57
C GLY A 203 -3.54 -20.41 10.33
N GLU A 204 -3.96 -20.04 11.53
CA GLU A 204 -4.96 -20.78 12.31
C GLU A 204 -6.37 -20.59 11.73
N MET A 205 -7.32 -21.42 12.16
CA MET A 205 -8.74 -21.23 11.84
C MET A 205 -9.19 -19.81 12.22
N LEU A 206 -10.12 -19.23 11.44
CA LEU A 206 -10.62 -17.84 11.57
C LEU A 206 -9.62 -16.74 11.20
N SER A 207 -8.36 -17.03 10.92
CA SER A 207 -7.47 -16.01 10.36
C SER A 207 -7.81 -15.70 8.89
N GLY A 208 -7.48 -14.50 8.42
CA GLY A 208 -7.87 -14.10 7.07
C GLY A 208 -7.35 -12.72 6.66
N THR A 209 -7.74 -12.31 5.46
CA THR A 209 -7.48 -11.00 4.88
C THR A 209 -8.82 -10.33 4.54
N ALA A 210 -8.99 -9.10 5.00
CA ALA A 210 -10.17 -8.28 4.73
C ALA A 210 -10.37 -7.99 3.23
N PHE A 211 -11.49 -7.36 2.86
CA PHE A 211 -11.75 -7.01 1.47
C PHE A 211 -10.68 -6.08 0.89
N HIS A 212 -10.11 -6.49 -0.24
CA HIS A 212 -9.13 -5.72 -1.01
C HIS A 212 -9.16 -6.16 -2.48
N ARG A 213 -8.44 -5.43 -3.33
CA ARG A 213 -8.08 -5.85 -4.68
C ARG A 213 -6.56 -5.85 -4.80
N GLU A 214 -6.02 -6.51 -5.82
CA GLU A 214 -4.59 -6.54 -6.03
C GLU A 214 -4.02 -5.17 -6.42
N ASP A 215 -2.76 -4.95 -6.07
CA ASP A 215 -2.03 -3.75 -6.44
C ASP A 215 -1.79 -3.72 -7.96
N GLY A 216 -1.72 -2.53 -8.56
CA GLY A 216 -1.46 -2.38 -10.00
C GLY A 216 -2.54 -2.97 -10.91
N ASN A 217 -3.72 -3.29 -10.36
CA ASN A 217 -4.80 -3.98 -11.06
C ASN A 217 -4.34 -5.33 -11.65
N MET A 218 -3.37 -5.99 -11.01
CA MET A 218 -2.88 -7.30 -11.41
C MET A 218 -3.91 -8.40 -11.13
N ARG A 219 -3.66 -9.61 -11.64
CA ARG A 219 -4.31 -10.83 -11.16
C ARG A 219 -3.48 -11.42 -10.03
N SER A 220 -4.12 -12.18 -9.16
CA SER A 220 -3.43 -13.09 -8.24
C SER A 220 -3.93 -14.52 -8.38
N CYS A 221 -3.09 -15.46 -8.01
CA CYS A 221 -3.52 -16.83 -7.77
C CYS A 221 -3.06 -17.30 -6.39
N ASN A 222 -3.86 -18.14 -5.75
CA ASN A 222 -3.60 -18.69 -4.42
C ASN A 222 -3.81 -20.20 -4.44
N LEU A 223 -2.73 -20.96 -4.28
CA LEU A 223 -2.75 -22.42 -4.22
C LEU A 223 -2.74 -22.89 -2.76
N THR A 224 -3.82 -23.56 -2.35
CA THR A 224 -3.91 -24.14 -1.02
C THR A 224 -3.18 -25.49 -0.98
N LEU A 225 -2.29 -25.67 0.00
CA LEU A 225 -1.48 -26.88 0.16
C LEU A 225 -1.90 -27.71 1.39
N TYR A 226 -2.43 -27.05 2.43
CA TYR A 226 -2.95 -27.70 3.63
C TYR A 226 -4.23 -27.05 4.11
N GLY A 227 -5.16 -27.83 4.67
CA GLY A 227 -6.39 -27.30 5.27
C GLY A 227 -7.34 -26.72 4.23
N ARG A 228 -8.24 -25.82 4.64
CA ARG A 228 -9.20 -25.18 3.74
C ARG A 228 -9.30 -23.67 3.94
N LYS A 229 -9.29 -22.96 2.81
CA LYS A 229 -9.56 -21.52 2.69
C LYS A 229 -10.90 -21.27 2.06
N LEU A 230 -11.55 -20.20 2.50
CA LEU A 230 -12.74 -19.64 1.90
C LEU A 230 -12.37 -18.30 1.28
N PHE A 231 -12.77 -18.11 0.02
CA PHE A 231 -12.67 -16.86 -0.69
C PHE A 231 -14.05 -16.30 -0.97
N MET A 232 -14.28 -15.04 -0.64
CA MET A 232 -15.47 -14.29 -1.03
C MET A 232 -15.07 -13.27 -2.10
N LEU A 233 -15.60 -13.40 -3.31
CA LEU A 233 -15.26 -12.55 -4.45
C LEU A 233 -16.48 -11.72 -4.83
N ILE A 234 -16.34 -10.40 -4.87
CA ILE A 234 -17.36 -9.51 -5.42
C ILE A 234 -17.38 -9.67 -6.94
N TRP A 235 -18.57 -9.69 -7.55
CA TRP A 235 -18.68 -9.69 -9.01
C TRP A 235 -18.12 -8.38 -9.56
N LYS A 236 -17.34 -8.45 -10.64
CA LYS A 236 -16.65 -7.27 -11.20
C LYS A 236 -17.61 -6.14 -11.57
N ASP A 237 -18.77 -6.47 -12.13
CA ASP A 237 -19.79 -5.48 -12.52
C ASP A 237 -20.49 -4.83 -11.31
N HIS A 238 -20.26 -5.35 -10.10
CA HIS A 238 -20.76 -4.80 -8.85
C HIS A 238 -19.68 -4.02 -8.06
N SER A 239 -18.45 -3.87 -8.58
CA SER A 239 -17.39 -3.12 -7.89
C SER A 239 -17.78 -1.69 -7.53
N ALA A 240 -18.40 -0.94 -8.46
CA ALA A 240 -18.86 0.42 -8.18
C ALA A 240 -19.94 0.49 -7.09
N LYS A 241 -20.80 -0.54 -7.03
CA LYS A 241 -21.83 -0.66 -5.99
C LYS A 241 -21.22 -0.96 -4.62
N PHE A 242 -20.22 -1.85 -4.60
CA PHE A 242 -19.46 -2.19 -3.41
C PHE A 242 -18.66 -0.98 -2.88
N GLU A 243 -17.98 -0.24 -3.76
CA GLU A 243 -17.28 1.00 -3.42
C GLU A 243 -18.25 2.05 -2.87
N ALA A 244 -19.44 2.21 -3.48
CA ALA A 244 -20.46 3.13 -2.98
C ALA A 244 -20.96 2.74 -1.59
N PHE A 245 -21.18 1.44 -1.33
CA PHE A 245 -21.53 0.94 0.00
C PHE A 245 -20.44 1.29 1.03
N ILE A 246 -19.17 1.01 0.72
CA ILE A 246 -18.05 1.33 1.61
C ILE A 246 -18.00 2.84 1.88
N ARG A 247 -18.11 3.66 0.83
CA ARG A 247 -18.07 5.12 0.96
C ARG A 247 -19.18 5.66 1.84
N THR A 248 -20.39 5.13 1.72
CA THR A 248 -21.55 5.56 2.53
C THR A 248 -21.37 5.22 4.01
N HIS A 249 -20.79 4.05 4.32
CA HIS A 249 -20.70 3.57 5.71
C HIS A 249 -19.39 3.92 6.43
N PHE A 250 -18.30 4.13 5.69
CA PHE A 250 -16.97 4.32 6.26
C PHE A 250 -16.26 5.59 5.76
N GLY A 251 -16.92 6.39 4.91
CA GLY A 251 -16.37 7.61 4.34
C GLY A 251 -15.50 7.38 3.11
N GLN A 252 -15.00 8.48 2.54
CA GLN A 252 -14.15 8.46 1.35
C GLN A 252 -12.68 8.64 1.75
N LYS A 253 -11.82 7.71 1.31
CA LYS A 253 -10.37 7.91 1.31
C LYS A 253 -9.94 8.21 -0.14
N GLU A 254 -9.13 9.25 -0.35
CA GLU A 254 -8.49 9.53 -1.64
C GLU A 254 -7.30 8.56 -1.81
N CYS A 255 -7.61 7.30 -2.13
CA CYS A 255 -6.62 6.27 -2.41
C CYS A 255 -7.23 5.16 -3.26
N ASP A 256 -6.47 4.68 -4.24
CA ASP A 256 -6.89 3.55 -5.09
C ASP A 256 -7.15 2.25 -4.29
N GLN A 257 -6.50 2.12 -3.13
CA GLN A 257 -6.65 1.01 -2.19
C GLN A 257 -7.52 1.36 -0.98
N ALA A 258 -8.41 2.36 -1.10
CA ALA A 258 -9.26 2.85 0.00
C ALA A 258 -9.97 1.73 0.78
N ILE A 259 -10.56 0.74 0.09
CA ILE A 259 -11.28 -0.37 0.74
C ILE A 259 -10.34 -1.19 1.64
N ARG A 260 -9.11 -1.47 1.18
CA ARG A 260 -8.09 -2.18 1.97
C ARG A 260 -7.82 -1.48 3.29
N HIS A 261 -7.87 -0.14 3.31
CA HIS A 261 -7.62 0.67 4.51
C HIS A 261 -8.77 0.68 5.53
N HIS A 262 -9.95 0.20 5.17
CA HIS A 262 -11.05 0.05 6.13
C HIS A 262 -10.95 -1.27 6.90
N SER A 263 -10.20 -2.24 6.35
CA SER A 263 -9.98 -3.55 6.96
C SER A 263 -11.29 -4.27 7.29
N VAL A 264 -12.29 -4.21 6.41
CA VAL A 264 -13.64 -4.72 6.67
C VAL A 264 -13.89 -6.09 6.06
N LEU A 265 -14.67 -6.90 6.76
CA LEU A 265 -15.38 -8.07 6.26
C LEU A 265 -16.88 -7.81 6.37
N ILE A 266 -17.63 -8.21 5.35
CA ILE A 266 -19.07 -7.95 5.22
C ILE A 266 -19.77 -9.31 5.05
N SER A 267 -20.85 -9.53 5.80
CA SER A 267 -21.55 -10.81 5.78
C SER A 267 -22.24 -11.04 4.44
N PRO A 268 -22.41 -12.33 4.03
CA PRO A 268 -23.18 -12.69 2.84
C PRO A 268 -24.58 -12.06 2.83
N GLU A 269 -25.26 -12.05 3.98
CA GLU A 269 -26.60 -11.46 4.13
C GLU A 269 -26.57 -9.96 3.89
N ARG A 270 -25.56 -9.27 4.43
CA ARG A 270 -25.46 -7.82 4.25
C ARG A 270 -25.17 -7.46 2.79
N LEU A 271 -24.29 -8.21 2.11
CA LEU A 271 -24.07 -8.02 0.67
C LEU A 271 -25.36 -8.24 -0.14
N GLN A 272 -26.16 -9.26 0.20
CA GLN A 272 -27.44 -9.52 -0.45
C GLN A 272 -28.48 -8.42 -0.17
N GLU A 273 -28.58 -7.93 1.06
CA GLU A 273 -29.46 -6.82 1.45
C GLU A 273 -29.15 -5.56 0.64
N GLU A 274 -27.86 -5.29 0.42
CA GLU A 274 -27.40 -4.18 -0.42
C GLU A 274 -27.51 -4.48 -1.92
N GLY A 275 -27.86 -5.71 -2.32
CA GLY A 275 -27.92 -6.17 -3.70
C GLY A 275 -26.55 -6.20 -4.40
N ILE A 276 -25.49 -6.47 -3.65
CA ILE A 276 -24.12 -6.64 -4.15
C ILE A 276 -23.92 -8.14 -4.42
N GLY A 277 -23.61 -8.49 -5.68
CA GLY A 277 -23.38 -9.86 -6.11
C GLY A 277 -21.98 -10.33 -5.73
N PHE A 278 -21.87 -11.58 -5.29
CA PHE A 278 -20.62 -12.20 -4.90
C PHE A 278 -20.67 -13.72 -5.13
N SER A 279 -19.50 -14.35 -5.15
CA SER A 279 -19.32 -15.80 -5.10
C SER A 279 -18.52 -16.20 -3.86
N ILE A 280 -18.75 -17.43 -3.39
CA ILE A 280 -17.97 -18.06 -2.32
C ILE A 280 -17.29 -19.30 -2.90
N HIS A 281 -15.97 -19.35 -2.80
CA HIS A 281 -15.17 -20.49 -3.23
C HIS A 281 -14.43 -21.09 -2.05
N ILE A 282 -14.44 -22.42 -1.93
CA ILE A 282 -13.61 -23.15 -0.98
C ILE A 282 -12.44 -23.77 -1.74
N ALA A 283 -11.23 -23.55 -1.24
CA ALA A 283 -10.00 -24.15 -1.72
C ALA A 283 -9.40 -25.04 -0.63
N GLY A 284 -9.22 -26.32 -0.94
CA GLY A 284 -8.46 -27.29 -0.16
C GLY A 284 -7.13 -27.64 -0.81
N PRO A 285 -6.42 -28.66 -0.32
CA PRO A 285 -5.12 -29.06 -0.85
C PRO A 285 -5.17 -29.35 -2.35
N GLY A 286 -4.29 -28.71 -3.11
CA GLY A 286 -4.24 -28.82 -4.58
C GLY A 286 -5.30 -28.01 -5.31
N GLU A 287 -6.04 -27.15 -4.62
CA GLU A 287 -6.98 -26.23 -5.27
C GLU A 287 -6.40 -24.81 -5.30
N MET A 288 -6.45 -24.20 -6.48
CA MET A 288 -6.04 -22.82 -6.73
C MET A 288 -7.25 -21.94 -7.03
N ILE A 289 -7.27 -20.75 -6.42
CA ILE A 289 -8.22 -19.68 -6.76
C ILE A 289 -7.48 -18.56 -7.49
N VAL A 290 -8.07 -18.10 -8.59
CA VAL A 290 -7.56 -16.99 -9.40
C VAL A 290 -8.48 -15.78 -9.24
N THR A 291 -7.90 -14.61 -8.98
CA THR A 291 -8.61 -13.34 -8.94
C THR A 291 -8.42 -12.58 -10.24
N ALA A 292 -9.46 -11.90 -10.70
CA ALA A 292 -9.40 -11.07 -11.90
C ALA A 292 -8.88 -9.66 -11.57
N PRO A 293 -8.40 -8.89 -12.58
CA PRO A 293 -8.00 -7.50 -12.39
C PRO A 293 -9.11 -6.68 -11.73
N GLY A 294 -8.77 -6.05 -10.60
CA GLY A 294 -9.62 -5.10 -9.90
C GLY A 294 -10.77 -5.74 -9.13
N GLN A 295 -10.79 -7.07 -9.02
CA GLN A 295 -11.83 -7.80 -8.33
C GLN A 295 -11.63 -7.74 -6.82
N TYR A 296 -12.61 -7.17 -6.13
CA TYR A 296 -12.61 -7.16 -4.66
C TYR A 296 -12.82 -8.57 -4.12
N HIS A 297 -11.99 -8.96 -3.17
CA HIS A 297 -12.06 -10.25 -2.53
C HIS A 297 -11.60 -10.21 -1.08
N ALA A 298 -12.10 -11.15 -0.29
CA ALA A 298 -11.69 -11.40 1.09
C ALA A 298 -11.40 -12.90 1.25
N VAL A 299 -10.51 -13.24 2.17
CA VAL A 299 -10.05 -14.62 2.38
C VAL A 299 -10.13 -14.96 3.87
N VAL A 300 -10.67 -16.12 4.22
CA VAL A 300 -10.72 -16.60 5.60
C VAL A 300 -10.39 -18.10 5.65
N ASN A 301 -9.57 -18.48 6.61
CA ASN A 301 -9.20 -19.87 6.88
C ASN A 301 -10.35 -20.58 7.62
N LEU A 302 -11.00 -21.55 6.94
CA LEU A 302 -12.04 -22.40 7.55
C LEU A 302 -11.44 -23.38 8.55
N THR A 303 -10.19 -23.77 8.31
CA THR A 303 -9.37 -24.59 9.20
C THR A 303 -8.01 -23.96 9.28
N ARG A 304 -7.13 -24.48 10.15
CA ARG A 304 -5.69 -24.22 9.99
C ARG A 304 -5.26 -24.53 8.57
N CYS A 305 -4.52 -23.62 7.95
CA CYS A 305 -4.26 -23.65 6.51
C CYS A 305 -2.85 -23.18 6.16
N PHE A 306 -2.27 -23.83 5.15
CA PHE A 306 -1.04 -23.38 4.48
C PHE A 306 -1.33 -23.21 2.99
N ALA A 307 -0.94 -22.07 2.41
CA ALA A 307 -1.09 -21.79 0.98
C ALA A 307 0.05 -20.91 0.47
N ILE A 308 0.23 -20.91 -0.84
CA ILE A 308 1.15 -20.01 -1.54
C ILE A 308 0.39 -19.14 -2.53
N SER A 309 0.86 -17.92 -2.77
CA SER A 309 0.24 -17.01 -3.74
C SER A 309 1.26 -16.20 -4.53
N ILE A 310 0.84 -15.67 -5.67
CA ILE A 310 1.64 -14.72 -6.46
C ILE A 310 0.72 -13.79 -7.25
N ASN A 311 1.20 -12.58 -7.53
CA ASN A 311 0.59 -11.73 -8.55
C ASN A 311 1.16 -12.06 -9.94
N PHE A 312 0.35 -11.95 -10.98
CA PHE A 312 0.78 -12.29 -12.33
C PHE A 312 0.11 -11.43 -13.41
N LEU A 313 0.77 -11.41 -14.57
CA LEU A 313 0.23 -10.88 -15.83
C LEU A 313 0.09 -12.02 -16.84
N LEU A 314 -0.97 -11.97 -17.65
CA LEU A 314 -1.08 -12.86 -18.79
C LEU A 314 -0.11 -12.41 -19.92
N PRO A 315 0.26 -13.32 -20.84
CA PRO A 315 1.05 -12.94 -22.00
C PRO A 315 0.43 -11.76 -22.78
N GLY A 316 1.22 -10.71 -23.00
CA GLY A 316 0.78 -9.51 -23.72
C GLY A 316 0.03 -8.48 -22.87
N GLU A 317 -0.17 -8.73 -21.58
CA GLU A 317 -0.68 -7.70 -20.67
C GLU A 317 0.45 -6.81 -20.14
N GLU A 318 0.15 -5.52 -20.04
CA GLU A 318 1.03 -4.52 -19.44
C GLU A 318 0.50 -4.09 -18.07
N LEU A 319 1.42 -3.66 -17.21
CA LEU A 319 1.07 -3.06 -15.92
C LEU A 319 0.38 -1.72 -16.13
N ARG A 320 -0.82 -1.57 -15.58
CA ARG A 320 -1.59 -0.34 -15.67
C ARG A 320 -1.47 0.44 -14.38
N TYR A 321 -0.59 1.44 -14.38
CA TYR A 321 -0.48 2.42 -13.30
C TYR A 321 -1.28 3.71 -13.55
N GLU A 322 -1.96 3.81 -14.70
CA GLU A 322 -2.72 4.99 -15.08
C GLU A 322 -3.90 5.23 -14.12
N GLY A 323 -3.87 6.36 -13.40
CA GLY A 323 -4.92 6.73 -12.46
C GLY A 323 -4.83 6.05 -11.08
N LEU A 324 -3.75 5.33 -10.78
CA LEU A 324 -3.52 4.82 -9.43
C LEU A 324 -3.11 5.97 -8.51
N ASP A 325 -4.02 6.38 -7.64
CA ASP A 325 -3.69 7.15 -6.44
C ASP A 325 -3.00 6.20 -5.45
N LEU A 326 -1.69 6.01 -5.66
CA LEU A 326 -0.82 5.22 -4.79
C LEU A 326 -0.98 5.69 -3.34
N CYS A 327 -1.00 4.74 -2.41
CA CYS A 327 -0.97 5.04 -0.98
C CYS A 327 0.26 5.92 -0.69
N GLY A 328 0.04 7.23 -0.53
CA GLY A 328 1.05 8.15 -0.05
C GLY A 328 1.27 7.88 1.43
N PHE A 329 2.20 6.98 1.78
CA PHE A 329 2.76 6.79 3.12
C PHE A 329 1.80 7.08 4.29
N GLN A 330 0.58 6.58 4.21
CA GLN A 330 -0.34 6.43 5.34
C GLN A 330 -0.30 4.95 5.72
N GLY A 331 0.88 4.52 6.19
CA GLY A 331 1.02 3.20 6.81
C GLY A 331 0.04 3.08 7.98
N ALA A 332 -0.69 1.95 7.96
CA ALA A 332 -1.35 1.30 9.08
C ALA A 332 -1.16 1.97 10.44
N ALA A 333 -2.05 2.91 10.75
CA ALA A 333 -2.41 3.36 12.09
C ALA A 333 -3.69 4.21 11.97
N ASP A 334 -4.75 3.61 11.42
CA ASP A 334 -6.11 4.11 11.63
C ASP A 334 -6.65 3.43 12.90
N GLN A 335 -5.93 3.63 14.01
CA GLN A 335 -6.45 3.42 15.34
C GLN A 335 -6.71 4.81 15.93
N GLY A 336 -7.98 5.23 15.94
CA GLY A 336 -8.42 6.32 16.80
C GLY A 336 -9.18 7.50 16.19
N ALA A 337 -9.72 7.42 14.96
CA ALA A 337 -10.46 8.55 14.36
C ALA A 337 -11.99 8.39 14.29
N ASP A 338 -12.60 7.39 14.94
CA ASP A 338 -14.07 7.19 14.93
C ASP A 338 -14.78 7.56 16.26
N ALA A 339 -14.08 8.19 17.22
CA ALA A 339 -14.69 8.63 18.47
C ALA A 339 -15.31 10.05 18.41
N GLN A 340 -15.13 10.80 17.32
CA GLN A 340 -15.50 12.22 17.29
C GLN A 340 -16.66 12.57 16.34
N VAL A 341 -17.06 11.69 15.42
CA VAL A 341 -18.18 11.95 14.50
C VAL A 341 -19.53 11.44 15.03
N ALA A 342 -19.53 10.55 16.03
CA ALA A 342 -20.77 10.11 16.70
C ALA A 342 -21.26 11.08 17.82
N ALA A 343 -20.45 12.08 18.18
CA ALA A 343 -20.78 13.05 19.23
C ALA A 343 -21.53 14.29 18.69
N GLU A 344 -21.44 14.58 17.38
CA GLU A 344 -22.04 15.80 16.79
C GLU A 344 -23.43 15.57 16.17
N SER A 345 -23.88 14.31 16.02
CA SER A 345 -25.23 13.97 15.55
C SER A 345 -26.20 13.55 16.66
N ARG A 346 -25.82 13.71 17.94
CA ARG A 346 -26.70 13.51 19.11
C ARG A 346 -26.92 14.79 19.93
N GLY A 347 -26.44 15.94 19.45
CA GLY A 347 -26.56 17.24 20.11
C GLY A 347 -27.77 18.09 19.65
N ALA A 348 -28.69 17.55 18.86
CA ALA A 348 -29.83 18.31 18.32
C ALA A 348 -31.19 18.03 19.00
N ASP A 349 -31.31 17.02 19.88
CA ASP A 349 -32.62 16.62 20.46
C ASP A 349 -32.69 16.61 22.00
N ALA A 350 -31.74 17.23 22.70
CA ALA A 350 -31.76 17.33 24.16
C ALA A 350 -31.60 18.77 24.63
N GLN A 351 -32.46 19.66 24.13
CA GLN A 351 -32.63 21.02 24.63
C GLN A 351 -34.02 21.21 25.26
N VAL A 352 -34.48 20.24 26.06
CA VAL A 352 -35.60 20.42 27.01
C VAL A 352 -35.39 19.45 28.18
N ALA A 353 -34.65 19.87 29.21
CA ALA A 353 -34.90 19.51 30.63
C ALA A 353 -33.76 19.99 31.55
N ALA A 354 -34.10 20.95 32.41
CA ALA A 354 -33.56 21.21 33.75
C ALA A 354 -32.03 21.44 33.85
N GLU A 355 -31.51 22.66 33.95
CA GLU A 355 -31.74 23.61 35.06
C GLU A 355 -32.02 22.95 36.42
N SER A 356 -30.96 22.54 37.13
CA SER A 356 -30.87 22.85 38.56
C SER A 356 -29.50 22.57 39.18
N GLN A 357 -29.08 23.55 39.96
CA GLN A 357 -28.23 23.44 41.15
C GLN A 357 -26.71 23.33 40.99
N ARG A 358 -26.18 24.53 40.71
CA ARG A 358 -24.94 25.08 41.24
C ARG A 358 -24.92 25.05 42.78
N GLY A 359 -23.84 24.55 43.39
CA GLY A 359 -23.21 25.25 44.53
C GLY A 359 -22.73 24.46 45.76
N LYS A 360 -21.58 24.94 46.27
CA LYS A 360 -20.94 24.82 47.61
C LYS A 360 -19.81 23.78 47.70
N ARG A 361 -18.52 24.15 47.76
CA ARG A 361 -17.67 24.90 48.76
C ARG A 361 -17.26 24.09 50.01
N HIS A 362 -15.93 23.87 50.13
CA HIS A 362 -15.04 23.92 51.33
C HIS A 362 -15.29 22.89 52.47
N LEU A 363 -14.36 22.36 53.28
CA LEU A 363 -12.94 22.57 53.69
C LEU A 363 -12.45 21.29 54.45
N GLU A 364 -11.11 21.04 54.45
CA GLU A 364 -10.23 20.51 55.55
C GLU A 364 -10.53 19.17 56.27
N VAL A 365 -9.62 18.30 56.75
CA VAL A 365 -8.14 18.24 56.95
C VAL A 365 -7.75 16.79 57.36
N GLU A 366 -6.55 16.37 56.94
CA GLU A 366 -5.59 15.34 57.45
C GLU A 366 -6.00 13.92 57.89
N SER A 367 -5.34 12.89 57.30
CA SER A 367 -4.32 12.07 57.98
C SER A 367 -3.73 10.98 57.06
N GLU A 368 -2.47 10.66 57.29
CA GLU A 368 -1.55 9.84 56.50
C GLU A 368 -1.95 8.35 56.38
N SER A 369 -1.67 7.74 55.22
CA SER A 369 -0.87 6.51 55.12
C SER A 369 -0.73 6.04 53.67
N GLU A 370 0.45 5.52 53.38
CA GLU A 370 1.00 5.12 52.10
C GLU A 370 0.15 4.07 51.36
N SER A 371 -0.09 4.28 50.06
CA SER A 371 -0.03 3.22 49.06
C SER A 371 -0.11 3.79 47.64
N GLU A 372 0.73 3.25 46.78
CA GLU A 372 0.91 3.56 45.38
C GLU A 372 -0.41 3.54 44.60
N SER A 373 -0.82 4.69 44.05
CA SER A 373 -1.64 4.75 42.83
C SER A 373 -1.66 6.17 42.24
N ASP A 374 -1.50 6.21 40.92
CA ASP A 374 -1.92 7.24 39.96
C ASP A 374 -1.78 8.73 40.29
N LEU A 375 -0.90 9.38 39.52
CA LEU A 375 -1.05 10.80 39.17
C LEU A 375 -0.91 10.99 37.64
N PRO A 376 -1.65 11.98 37.10
CA PRO A 376 -2.11 12.03 35.73
C PRO A 376 -0.99 12.45 34.79
N THR A 377 -0.91 11.81 33.63
CA THR A 377 0.00 12.20 32.55
C THR A 377 -0.33 13.62 32.07
N ALA A 378 0.43 14.57 32.60
CA ALA A 378 0.46 15.96 32.19
C ALA A 378 0.91 16.06 30.72
N LYS A 379 0.25 16.93 29.96
CA LYS A 379 0.58 17.29 28.57
C LYS A 379 2.08 17.61 28.39
N LYS A 380 2.88 16.66 27.87
CA LYS A 380 4.18 16.93 27.22
C LYS A 380 4.41 15.96 26.05
N PRO A 381 4.11 16.35 24.79
CA PRO A 381 4.42 15.47 23.65
C PRO A 381 5.14 16.11 22.43
N LYS A 382 5.51 17.40 22.44
CA LYS A 382 6.08 18.07 21.23
C LYS A 382 7.59 18.36 21.25
N VAL A 383 8.12 18.80 22.38
CA VAL A 383 9.55 19.13 22.53
C VAL A 383 10.44 17.89 22.39
N GLU A 384 9.93 16.72 22.78
CA GLU A 384 10.65 15.45 22.71
C GLU A 384 10.87 14.98 21.26
N LEU A 385 9.91 15.22 20.36
CA LEU A 385 10.01 14.83 18.95
C LEU A 385 11.04 15.67 18.18
N THR A 386 11.06 16.99 18.39
CA THR A 386 11.99 17.90 17.71
C THR A 386 13.43 17.69 18.17
N GLN A 387 13.61 17.41 19.47
CA GLN A 387 14.92 17.04 20.02
C GLN A 387 15.37 15.68 19.46
N LEU A 388 14.48 14.68 19.44
CA LEU A 388 14.77 13.36 18.89
C LEU A 388 15.14 13.44 17.40
N LEU A 389 14.45 14.26 16.61
CA LEU A 389 14.80 14.46 15.20
C LEU A 389 16.20 15.07 15.06
N ALA A 390 16.53 16.08 15.86
CA ALA A 390 17.88 16.67 15.86
C ALA A 390 18.93 15.62 16.23
N ASP A 391 18.70 14.83 17.27
CA ASP A 391 19.59 13.72 17.67
C ASP A 391 19.72 12.66 16.57
N ASN A 392 18.62 12.33 15.88
CA ASN A 392 18.65 11.37 14.80
C ASN A 392 19.52 11.85 13.65
N VAL A 393 19.46 13.11 13.23
CA VAL A 393 20.21 13.59 12.05
C VAL A 393 21.64 14.05 12.36
N THR A 394 22.04 14.18 13.63
CA THR A 394 23.42 14.59 14.00
C THR A 394 24.21 13.55 14.80
N GLY A 395 23.58 12.47 15.27
CA GLY A 395 24.24 11.46 16.11
C GLY A 395 25.10 10.46 15.33
N LYS A 396 25.75 9.52 16.06
CA LYS A 396 26.56 8.43 15.45
C LYS A 396 25.80 7.64 14.39
N GLN A 397 24.54 7.31 14.68
CA GLN A 397 23.68 6.58 13.74
C GLN A 397 23.42 7.35 12.45
N ALA A 398 23.38 8.68 12.52
CA ALA A 398 23.27 9.54 11.35
C ALA A 398 24.45 9.33 10.40
N ILE A 399 25.66 9.32 10.94
CA ILE A 399 26.89 9.12 10.17
C ILE A 399 26.93 7.72 9.54
N PHE A 400 26.52 6.68 10.27
CA PHE A 400 26.42 5.35 9.68
C PHE A 400 25.38 5.27 8.56
N ARG A 401 24.22 5.92 8.69
CA ARG A 401 23.25 6.00 7.60
C ARG A 401 23.83 6.71 6.38
N PHE A 402 24.62 7.76 6.58
CA PHE A 402 25.35 8.42 5.50
C PHE A 402 26.37 7.48 4.83
N PHE A 403 27.13 6.69 5.60
CA PHE A 403 28.03 5.67 5.05
C PHE A 403 27.28 4.63 4.22
N ASP A 404 26.19 4.09 4.76
CA ASP A 404 25.35 3.11 4.07
C ASP A 404 24.78 3.71 2.76
N LEU A 405 24.42 5.00 2.77
CA LEU A 405 23.94 5.73 1.59
C LEU A 405 25.04 5.90 0.52
N VAL A 406 26.26 6.26 0.92
CA VAL A 406 27.41 6.37 0.01
C VAL A 406 27.76 5.00 -0.59
N LEU A 407 27.81 3.93 0.22
CA LEU A 407 28.07 2.58 -0.27
C LEU A 407 26.98 2.07 -1.23
N ALA A 408 25.71 2.38 -0.95
CA ALA A 408 24.60 2.08 -1.84
C ALA A 408 24.74 2.83 -3.18
N SER A 409 25.18 4.09 -3.16
CA SER A 409 25.46 4.84 -4.38
C SER A 409 26.62 4.24 -5.20
N ARG A 410 27.57 3.54 -4.57
CA ARG A 410 28.68 2.84 -5.26
C ARG A 410 28.23 1.50 -5.85
N SER A 411 27.42 0.74 -5.11
CA SER A 411 27.11 -0.66 -5.39
C SER A 411 25.84 -0.79 -6.24
N CYS A 412 26.02 -0.90 -7.57
CA CYS A 412 24.96 -1.31 -8.52
C CYS A 412 23.70 -0.43 -8.63
N ASP A 413 23.83 0.91 -8.61
CA ASP A 413 22.75 1.81 -9.03
C ASP A 413 22.93 2.34 -10.47
N ALA A 414 23.37 1.47 -11.38
CA ALA A 414 23.61 1.81 -12.78
C ALA A 414 22.36 2.42 -13.48
N PRO A 415 21.13 1.94 -13.22
CA PRO A 415 19.92 2.56 -13.77
C PRO A 415 19.73 4.00 -13.28
N SER A 416 19.86 4.27 -11.98
CA SER A 416 19.72 5.64 -11.45
C SER A 416 20.82 6.56 -11.93
N LYS A 417 22.07 6.10 -11.98
CA LYS A 417 23.18 6.87 -12.55
C LYS A 417 22.98 7.15 -14.03
N SER A 418 22.47 6.18 -14.78
CA SER A 418 22.12 6.37 -16.18
C SER A 418 21.01 7.41 -16.34
N GLU A 419 19.97 7.36 -15.50
CA GLU A 419 18.85 8.29 -15.58
C GLU A 419 19.25 9.71 -15.17
N LEU A 420 20.02 9.86 -14.08
CA LEU A 420 20.65 11.14 -13.69
C LEU A 420 21.48 11.71 -14.82
N LYS A 421 22.28 10.87 -15.50
CA LYS A 421 23.14 11.30 -16.61
C LYS A 421 22.33 11.75 -17.84
N LYS A 422 21.19 11.12 -18.14
CA LYS A 422 20.29 11.58 -19.22
C LYS A 422 19.73 12.97 -18.91
N SER A 423 19.30 13.19 -17.67
CA SER A 423 18.69 14.45 -17.23
C SER A 423 19.72 15.53 -16.87
N GLN A 424 21.01 15.19 -16.78
CA GLN A 424 22.06 16.07 -16.28
C GLN A 424 22.15 17.41 -17.02
N THR A 425 22.11 17.37 -18.36
CA THR A 425 22.24 18.58 -19.19
C THR A 425 21.09 19.55 -18.96
N ASP A 426 19.87 19.04 -18.80
CA ASP A 426 18.70 19.87 -18.54
C ASP A 426 18.70 20.40 -17.10
N ILE A 427 19.15 19.61 -16.12
CA ILE A 427 19.21 20.01 -14.71
C ILE A 427 20.25 21.12 -14.47
N GLN A 428 21.40 21.02 -15.15
CA GLN A 428 22.49 22.01 -15.06
C GLN A 428 22.32 23.19 -16.03
N GLY A 429 21.34 23.11 -16.93
CA GLY A 429 21.03 24.17 -17.88
C GLY A 429 20.41 25.40 -17.22
N THR A 430 20.31 26.49 -18.00
CA THR A 430 19.68 27.74 -17.56
C THR A 430 18.17 27.82 -17.85
N ASP A 431 17.61 26.80 -18.53
CA ASP A 431 16.20 26.72 -18.89
C ASP A 431 15.42 26.05 -17.75
N GLU A 432 14.74 26.87 -16.95
CA GLU A 432 14.02 26.40 -15.76
C GLU A 432 12.85 25.45 -16.09
N LEU A 433 12.23 25.57 -17.27
CA LEU A 433 11.14 24.68 -17.70
C LEU A 433 11.67 23.28 -18.02
N LYS A 434 12.80 23.20 -18.73
CA LYS A 434 13.48 21.93 -19.00
C LYS A 434 14.01 21.30 -17.72
N LYS A 435 14.62 22.11 -16.85
CA LYS A 435 15.08 21.66 -15.54
C LYS A 435 13.93 21.11 -14.69
N ALA A 436 12.83 21.83 -14.57
CA ALA A 436 11.66 21.39 -13.81
C ALA A 436 11.07 20.09 -14.38
N ARG A 437 10.96 19.98 -15.71
CA ARG A 437 10.51 18.75 -16.36
C ARG A 437 11.45 17.57 -16.07
N ALA A 438 12.75 17.75 -16.23
CA ALA A 438 13.74 16.71 -16.01
C ALA A 438 13.72 16.22 -14.55
N LEU A 439 13.58 17.14 -13.59
CA LEU A 439 13.45 16.79 -12.17
C LEU A 439 12.12 16.06 -11.87
N HIS A 440 11.03 16.45 -12.52
CA HIS A 440 9.76 15.73 -12.42
C HIS A 440 9.83 14.32 -13.02
N GLU A 441 10.52 14.12 -14.15
CA GLU A 441 10.76 12.80 -14.72
C GLU A 441 11.61 11.93 -13.77
N LEU A 442 12.66 12.49 -13.15
CA LEU A 442 13.44 11.81 -12.12
C LEU A 442 12.61 11.43 -10.88
N ASN A 443 11.69 12.29 -10.43
CA ASN A 443 10.79 11.99 -9.32
C ASN A 443 10.00 10.70 -9.59
N ARG A 444 9.53 10.50 -10.83
CA ARG A 444 8.80 9.29 -11.22
C ARG A 444 9.69 8.05 -11.23
N PHE A 445 10.96 8.21 -11.57
CA PHE A 445 11.93 7.12 -11.63
C PHE A 445 12.38 6.67 -10.24
N PHE A 446 12.67 7.61 -9.32
CA PHE A 446 13.26 7.29 -8.01
C PHE A 446 12.28 6.82 -6.92
N GLY A 447 11.01 6.58 -7.23
CA GLY A 447 9.99 6.14 -6.26
C GLY A 447 10.18 4.74 -5.65
N GLY A 448 11.40 4.20 -5.63
CA GLY A 448 11.76 2.86 -5.17
C GLY A 448 11.83 2.67 -3.64
N LYS A 449 12.01 1.42 -3.21
CA LYS A 449 11.99 0.98 -1.80
C LYS A 449 13.35 1.03 -1.07
N SER A 450 14.45 1.37 -1.75
CA SER A 450 15.78 1.39 -1.13
C SER A 450 16.11 2.78 -0.56
N ASN A 451 16.98 2.85 0.45
CA ASN A 451 17.37 4.12 1.05
C ASN A 451 17.97 5.10 0.04
N ILE A 452 18.75 4.59 -0.94
CA ILE A 452 19.37 5.43 -1.98
C ILE A 452 18.35 5.97 -2.98
N THR A 453 17.38 5.16 -3.41
CA THR A 453 16.31 5.64 -4.31
C THR A 453 15.38 6.61 -3.57
N MET A 454 15.05 6.34 -2.30
CA MET A 454 14.29 7.28 -1.47
C MET A 454 15.01 8.61 -1.29
N PHE A 455 16.33 8.59 -1.11
CA PHE A 455 17.14 9.80 -1.04
C PHE A 455 17.17 10.55 -2.37
N TYR A 456 17.38 9.86 -3.50
CA TYR A 456 17.33 10.48 -4.82
C TYR A 456 15.96 11.11 -5.10
N HIS A 457 14.88 10.43 -4.71
CA HIS A 457 13.52 10.94 -4.83
C HIS A 457 13.33 12.22 -3.99
N LEU A 458 13.77 12.22 -2.73
CA LEU A 458 13.71 13.43 -1.90
C LEU A 458 14.50 14.58 -2.52
N LEU A 459 15.71 14.29 -2.99
CA LEU A 459 16.62 15.28 -3.58
C LEU A 459 16.03 15.88 -4.86
N SER A 460 15.46 15.06 -5.76
CA SER A 460 14.79 15.53 -6.97
C SER A 460 13.48 16.26 -6.67
N GLN A 461 12.75 15.87 -5.64
CA GLN A 461 11.53 16.53 -5.20
C GLN A 461 11.80 17.95 -4.70
N ILE A 462 12.80 18.11 -3.84
CA ILE A 462 13.22 19.42 -3.31
C ILE A 462 13.67 20.31 -4.47
N ALA A 463 14.59 19.84 -5.30
CA ALA A 463 15.09 20.61 -6.44
C ALA A 463 13.97 20.99 -7.43
N PHE A 464 12.99 20.10 -7.65
CA PHE A 464 11.82 20.37 -8.48
C PHE A 464 11.01 21.54 -7.91
N ALA A 465 10.68 21.49 -6.61
CA ALA A 465 9.89 22.53 -5.98
C ALA A 465 10.62 23.87 -5.92
N GLU A 466 11.92 23.89 -5.64
CA GLU A 466 12.74 25.12 -5.70
C GLU A 466 12.74 25.73 -7.10
N THR A 467 12.91 24.89 -8.13
CA THR A 467 12.88 25.34 -9.54
C THR A 467 11.52 25.96 -9.88
N VAL A 468 10.41 25.30 -9.52
CA VAL A 468 9.06 25.82 -9.77
C VAL A 468 8.78 27.10 -8.97
N ASP A 469 9.24 27.18 -7.72
CA ASP A 469 9.09 28.37 -6.89
C ASP A 469 9.91 29.55 -7.43
N ASP A 470 11.10 29.32 -7.97
CA ASP A 470 11.91 30.36 -8.60
C ASP A 470 11.33 30.84 -9.93
N MET A 471 10.79 29.92 -10.73
CA MET A 471 10.04 30.26 -11.96
C MET A 471 8.85 31.17 -11.66
N THR A 472 8.07 30.84 -10.62
CA THR A 472 6.87 31.60 -10.24
C THR A 472 7.22 32.96 -9.63
N LYS A 473 8.23 33.03 -8.75
CA LYS A 473 8.71 34.30 -8.15
C LYS A 473 9.25 35.29 -9.19
N ARG A 474 9.93 34.82 -10.24
CA ARG A 474 10.44 35.69 -11.32
C ARG A 474 9.31 36.28 -12.16
N SER A 475 8.21 35.55 -12.32
CA SER A 475 7.01 36.02 -13.02
C SER A 475 6.29 37.15 -12.28
N ASP A 476 6.21 37.10 -10.95
CA ASP A 476 5.58 38.18 -10.16
C ASP A 476 6.33 39.52 -10.26
N ARG A 477 7.62 39.49 -10.67
CA ARG A 477 8.46 40.69 -10.87
C ARG A 477 8.40 41.25 -12.29
N LEU A 478 7.97 40.45 -13.27
CA LEU A 478 7.87 40.80 -14.69
C LEU A 478 6.39 40.74 -15.07
N LEU A 479 5.69 41.87 -14.96
CA LEU A 479 4.31 42.07 -15.39
C LEU A 479 4.16 41.89 -16.91
N ALA A 480 4.27 40.66 -17.40
CA ALA A 480 3.81 40.15 -18.70
C ALA A 480 4.42 38.77 -18.94
N GLY A 481 3.60 37.70 -18.93
CA GLY A 481 3.96 36.47 -19.64
C GLY A 481 3.59 35.15 -18.98
N GLY A 482 2.31 34.80 -19.06
CA GLY A 482 1.86 33.41 -19.15
C GLY A 482 1.97 32.59 -17.87
N ASP A 483 0.89 31.88 -17.57
CA ASP A 483 0.81 30.89 -16.52
C ASP A 483 1.94 29.83 -16.61
N GLN A 484 3.00 30.00 -15.82
CA GLN A 484 4.19 29.14 -15.86
C GLN A 484 3.89 27.71 -15.44
N LEU A 485 2.89 27.51 -14.57
CA LEU A 485 2.40 26.17 -14.23
C LEU A 485 1.71 25.53 -15.45
N ALA A 486 0.93 26.30 -16.22
CA ALA A 486 0.38 25.82 -17.49
C ALA A 486 1.48 25.49 -18.51
N GLN A 487 2.52 26.32 -18.61
CA GLN A 487 3.66 26.06 -19.50
C GLN A 487 4.42 24.81 -19.08
N LEU A 488 4.65 24.61 -17.78
CA LEU A 488 5.27 23.41 -17.25
C LEU A 488 4.40 22.17 -17.53
N LEU A 489 3.09 22.23 -17.30
CA LEU A 489 2.15 21.17 -17.64
C LEU A 489 2.23 20.80 -19.13
N LEU A 490 2.26 21.79 -20.02
CA LEU A 490 2.43 21.56 -21.46
C LEU A 490 3.79 20.91 -21.78
N HIS A 491 4.87 21.37 -21.15
CA HIS A 491 6.21 20.79 -21.32
C HIS A 491 6.30 19.36 -20.81
N MET A 492 5.53 19.01 -19.79
CA MET A 492 5.37 17.64 -19.28
C MET A 492 4.39 16.79 -20.12
N GLY A 493 3.88 17.33 -21.23
CA GLY A 493 2.90 16.63 -22.09
C GLY A 493 1.51 16.48 -21.47
N GLN A 494 1.21 17.24 -20.43
CA GLN A 494 -0.07 17.18 -19.72
C GLN A 494 -1.05 18.24 -20.25
N LYS A 495 -2.34 17.89 -20.27
CA LYS A 495 -3.41 18.84 -20.57
C LYS A 495 -3.50 19.89 -19.46
N VAL A 496 -3.64 21.15 -19.82
CA VAL A 496 -3.84 22.24 -18.85
C VAL A 496 -5.32 22.29 -18.46
N THR A 497 -5.64 21.73 -17.30
CA THR A 497 -6.99 21.73 -16.71
C THR A 497 -6.90 22.22 -15.27
N VAL A 498 -8.05 22.57 -14.67
CA VAL A 498 -8.12 22.89 -13.24
C VAL A 498 -7.58 21.73 -12.40
N GLU A 499 -7.89 20.50 -12.81
CA GLU A 499 -7.46 19.28 -12.12
C GLU A 499 -5.95 19.03 -12.22
N SER A 500 -5.35 19.20 -13.40
CA SER A 500 -3.90 18.99 -13.56
C SER A 500 -3.08 20.04 -12.81
N ARG A 501 -3.59 21.27 -12.71
CA ARG A 501 -2.99 22.33 -11.86
C ARG A 501 -3.09 21.99 -10.39
N LYS A 502 -4.26 21.53 -9.92
CA LYS A 502 -4.46 21.13 -8.53
C LYS A 502 -3.54 19.96 -8.17
N ARG A 503 -3.40 18.98 -9.05
CA ARG A 503 -2.47 17.84 -8.88
C ARG A 503 -1.03 18.31 -8.75
N LEU A 504 -0.56 19.16 -9.67
CA LEU A 504 0.80 19.70 -9.60
C LEU A 504 1.03 20.51 -8.31
N GLN A 505 0.04 21.29 -7.85
CA GLN A 505 0.12 22.00 -6.58
C GLN A 505 0.17 21.06 -5.37
N ASN A 506 -0.59 19.96 -5.40
CA ASN A 506 -0.56 18.94 -4.37
C ASN A 506 0.81 18.23 -4.33
N GLU A 507 1.40 17.91 -5.50
CA GLU A 507 2.74 17.33 -5.61
C GLU A 507 3.82 18.24 -5.00
N LEU A 508 3.66 19.56 -5.07
CA LEU A 508 4.59 20.54 -4.50
C LEU A 508 4.44 20.73 -2.98
N SER A 509 3.38 20.21 -2.36
CA SER A 509 3.11 20.45 -0.93
C SER A 509 4.15 19.82 0.00
N SER A 510 4.47 18.53 -0.20
CA SER A 510 5.44 17.79 0.60
C SER A 510 6.89 18.28 0.38
N PRO A 511 7.37 18.49 -0.86
CA PRO A 511 8.70 19.03 -1.09
C PRO A 511 8.90 20.44 -0.48
N ARG A 512 7.91 21.33 -0.59
CA ARG A 512 7.96 22.65 0.07
C ARG A 512 8.01 22.54 1.59
N LYS A 513 7.41 21.49 2.16
CA LYS A 513 7.52 21.22 3.58
C LYS A 513 8.92 20.76 3.96
N TRP A 514 9.54 19.90 3.16
CA TRP A 514 10.95 19.50 3.34
C TRP A 514 11.91 20.68 3.25
N ILE A 515 11.71 21.59 2.30
CA ILE A 515 12.49 22.84 2.20
C ILE A 515 12.43 23.63 3.53
N GLN A 516 11.25 23.73 4.15
CA GLN A 516 11.10 24.40 5.45
C GLN A 516 11.81 23.64 6.59
N ILE A 517 11.69 22.31 6.62
CA ILE A 517 12.31 21.46 7.65
C ILE A 517 13.84 21.53 7.56
N ILE A 518 14.41 21.45 6.35
CA ILE A 518 15.86 21.55 6.12
C ILE A 518 16.33 22.98 6.42
N GLY A 519 15.60 23.99 5.96
CA GLY A 519 15.90 25.39 6.22
C GLY A 519 17.32 25.76 5.79
N PRO A 520 18.12 26.42 6.64
CA PRO A 520 19.48 26.85 6.28
C PRO A 520 20.52 25.72 6.32
N TYR A 521 20.14 24.50 6.69
CA TYR A 521 21.05 23.40 6.97
C TYR A 521 21.20 22.45 5.77
N ASP A 522 21.36 23.01 4.57
CA ASP A 522 21.56 22.21 3.36
C ASP A 522 22.74 21.24 3.51
N GLY A 523 22.50 19.98 3.15
CA GLY A 523 23.38 18.84 3.43
C GLY A 523 22.82 17.87 4.47
N ILE A 524 22.02 18.38 5.44
CA ILE A 524 21.51 17.55 6.54
C ILE A 524 20.55 16.45 6.08
N GLN A 525 19.90 16.63 4.92
CA GLN A 525 19.00 15.65 4.32
C GLN A 525 19.68 14.32 3.98
N CYS A 526 21.01 14.29 3.79
CA CYS A 526 21.79 13.07 3.59
C CYS A 526 21.82 12.15 4.82
N PHE A 527 21.45 12.69 5.99
CA PHE A 527 21.49 12.00 7.27
C PHE A 527 20.09 11.59 7.75
N LEU A 528 19.05 11.80 6.94
CA LEU A 528 17.68 11.46 7.33
C LEU A 528 17.48 9.94 7.50
N PRO A 529 16.65 9.51 8.47
CA PRO A 529 16.35 8.10 8.71
C PRO A 529 15.29 7.58 7.72
N PHE A 530 15.67 7.35 6.46
CA PHE A 530 14.76 6.79 5.44
C PHE A 530 14.26 5.37 5.77
N GLY A 531 15.07 4.58 6.48
CA GLY A 531 14.80 3.17 6.79
C GLY A 531 14.04 2.89 8.09
N GLY A 532 13.68 3.93 8.88
CA GLY A 532 12.82 3.85 10.07
C GLY A 532 13.21 2.77 11.09
N GLN A 533 14.39 2.86 11.70
CA GLN A 533 14.75 1.93 12.78
C GLN A 533 13.90 2.20 14.05
N LYS A 534 13.75 1.18 14.93
CA LYS A 534 13.09 1.36 16.24
C LYS A 534 13.82 2.47 17.00
N ARG A 535 13.11 3.58 17.30
CA ARG A 535 13.56 4.83 17.98
C ARG A 535 13.99 5.98 17.06
N GLU A 536 13.86 5.86 15.75
CA GLU A 536 14.04 6.99 14.82
C GLU A 536 12.73 7.70 14.48
N VAL A 537 12.80 9.00 14.20
CA VAL A 537 11.69 9.78 13.67
C VAL A 537 11.38 9.34 12.25
N THR A 538 10.11 9.08 11.96
CA THR A 538 9.63 8.68 10.64
C THR A 538 9.45 9.89 9.71
N VAL A 539 9.50 9.66 8.39
CA VAL A 539 9.17 10.68 7.37
C VAL A 539 7.80 11.34 7.65
N ARG A 540 6.80 10.55 8.06
CA ARG A 540 5.47 11.06 8.41
C ARG A 540 5.50 12.02 9.59
N GLN A 541 6.29 11.71 10.62
CA GLN A 541 6.48 12.61 11.76
C GLN A 541 7.21 13.90 11.37
N CYS A 542 8.21 13.83 10.50
CA CYS A 542 8.89 15.02 9.96
C CYS A 542 7.92 15.92 9.19
N LEU A 543 7.13 15.36 8.28
CA LEU A 543 6.16 16.14 7.48
C LEU A 543 5.00 16.70 8.33
N GLY A 544 4.71 16.10 9.47
CA GLY A 544 3.71 16.57 10.44
C GLY A 544 4.15 17.76 11.32
N LEU A 545 5.42 18.16 11.29
CA LEU A 545 5.92 19.28 12.09
C LEU A 545 5.25 20.59 11.68
N ASN A 546 4.69 21.34 12.64
CA ASN A 546 4.18 22.69 12.36
C ASN A 546 5.35 23.73 12.33
N GLN A 547 5.08 25.00 12.01
CA GLN A 547 6.15 26.01 11.93
C GLN A 547 6.90 26.22 13.26
N GLY A 548 6.20 26.13 14.40
CA GLY A 548 6.84 26.23 15.71
C GLY A 548 7.71 25.01 16.04
N ASP A 549 7.29 23.81 15.61
CA ASP A 549 8.10 22.60 15.78
C ASP A 549 9.37 22.68 14.91
N ILE A 550 9.27 23.19 13.67
CA ILE A 550 10.42 23.40 12.78
C ILE A 550 11.41 24.40 13.39
N ALA A 551 10.92 25.52 13.94
CA ALA A 551 11.78 26.49 14.62
C ALA A 551 12.51 25.86 15.82
N THR A 552 11.78 25.08 16.63
CA THR A 552 12.36 24.36 17.77
C THR A 552 13.39 23.31 17.33
N PHE A 553 13.13 22.60 16.23
CA PHE A 553 14.10 21.68 15.62
C PHE A 553 15.36 22.40 15.15
N HIS A 554 15.23 23.56 14.51
CA HIS A 554 16.38 24.39 14.09
C HIS A 554 17.19 24.91 15.29
N ASP A 555 16.52 25.28 16.38
CA ASP A 555 17.20 25.66 17.63
C ASP A 555 18.00 24.48 18.20
N PHE A 556 17.42 23.27 18.21
CA PHE A 556 18.15 22.09 18.65
C PHE A 556 19.32 21.73 17.74
N LEU A 557 19.16 21.80 16.41
CA LEU A 557 20.25 21.59 15.45
C LEU A 557 21.40 22.54 15.73
N ARG A 558 21.13 23.84 15.93
CA ARG A 558 22.16 24.85 16.18
C ARG A 558 23.04 24.52 17.41
N MET A 559 22.49 23.77 18.36
CA MET A 559 23.21 23.35 19.56
C MET A 559 23.98 22.04 19.39
N LYS A 560 23.84 21.34 18.25
CA LYS A 560 24.53 20.06 18.01
C LYS A 560 25.98 20.27 17.60
N PRO A 561 26.92 19.50 18.19
CA PRO A 561 28.29 19.49 17.72
C PRO A 561 28.37 18.90 16.31
N PHE A 562 29.38 19.31 15.55
CA PHE A 562 29.69 18.80 14.21
C PHE A 562 28.63 19.07 13.12
N LEU A 563 27.57 19.83 13.40
CA LEU A 563 26.51 20.12 12.41
C LEU A 563 27.09 20.72 11.12
N LYS A 564 28.09 21.61 11.25
CA LYS A 564 28.72 22.25 10.09
C LYS A 564 29.41 21.22 9.19
N GLU A 565 30.19 20.33 9.78
CA GLU A 565 30.92 19.26 9.10
C GLU A 565 29.95 18.28 8.42
N LEU A 566 28.84 17.92 9.07
CA LEU A 566 27.79 17.07 8.49
C LEU A 566 27.12 17.76 7.30
N CYS A 567 26.75 19.04 7.41
CA CYS A 567 26.17 19.77 6.31
C CYS A 567 27.17 19.93 5.14
N GLU A 568 28.46 20.17 5.41
CA GLU A 568 29.51 20.28 4.39
C GLU A 568 29.64 18.99 3.57
N ILE A 569 29.87 17.85 4.23
CA ILE A 569 30.02 16.56 3.51
C ILE A 569 28.72 16.13 2.82
N GLY A 570 27.56 16.45 3.41
CA GLY A 570 26.26 16.21 2.81
C GLY A 570 26.07 16.97 1.51
N ARG A 571 26.49 18.24 1.45
CA ARG A 571 26.46 19.05 0.21
C ARG A 571 27.44 18.54 -0.84
N GLU A 572 28.64 18.15 -0.43
CA GLU A 572 29.61 17.55 -1.36
C GLU A 572 29.06 16.27 -2.00
N PHE A 573 28.40 15.42 -1.22
CA PHE A 573 27.76 14.21 -1.73
C PHE A 573 26.64 14.54 -2.72
N GLN A 574 25.76 15.49 -2.40
CA GLN A 574 24.71 15.95 -3.33
C GLN A 574 25.28 16.55 -4.61
N ALA A 575 26.35 17.34 -4.51
CA ALA A 575 27.03 17.91 -5.67
C ALA A 575 27.62 16.80 -6.56
N SER A 576 28.16 15.73 -5.98
CA SER A 576 28.65 14.57 -6.75
C SER A 576 27.54 13.90 -7.55
N ILE A 577 26.34 13.78 -6.97
CA ILE A 577 25.15 13.21 -7.62
C ILE A 577 24.70 14.09 -8.78
N TRP A 578 24.50 15.39 -8.55
CA TRP A 578 24.06 16.32 -9.59
C TRP A 578 25.10 16.51 -10.70
N SER A 579 26.38 16.41 -10.37
CA SER A 579 27.47 16.44 -11.35
C SER A 579 27.76 15.08 -11.99
N CYS A 580 27.07 14.02 -11.60
CA CYS A 580 27.33 12.63 -12.03
C CYS A 580 28.83 12.28 -11.92
N LYS A 581 29.51 12.84 -10.92
CA LYS A 581 30.92 12.57 -10.61
C LYS A 581 30.99 11.57 -9.48
N GLU A 582 32.08 10.80 -9.44
CA GLU A 582 32.33 9.92 -8.31
C GLU A 582 32.56 10.73 -7.04
N PHE A 583 31.89 10.32 -5.97
CA PHE A 583 32.15 10.87 -4.65
C PHE A 583 33.51 10.36 -4.15
N PRO A 584 34.38 11.24 -3.61
CA PRO A 584 35.71 10.86 -3.15
C PRO A 584 35.70 9.63 -2.24
N THR A 585 36.70 8.78 -2.33
CA THR A 585 36.84 7.62 -1.44
C THR A 585 37.28 8.07 -0.06
N HIS A 586 36.66 7.51 0.97
CA HIS A 586 36.95 7.82 2.37
C HIS A 586 37.61 6.64 3.08
N GLN A 587 38.34 6.92 4.17
CA GLN A 587 39.05 5.90 4.94
C GLN A 587 38.12 4.79 5.46
N TRP A 588 36.93 5.18 5.93
CA TRP A 588 35.94 4.27 6.49
C TRP A 588 35.45 3.21 5.50
N GLU A 589 35.60 3.43 4.19
CA GLU A 589 35.16 2.47 3.17
C GLU A 589 36.04 1.22 3.11
N SER A 590 37.27 1.30 3.64
CA SER A 590 38.26 0.22 3.62
C SER A 590 38.55 -0.37 5.01
N GLN A 591 37.97 0.22 6.06
CA GLN A 591 38.24 -0.15 7.45
C GLN A 591 36.98 -0.75 8.10
N ALA A 592 37.14 -1.86 8.81
CA ALA A 592 36.08 -2.38 9.66
C ALA A 592 35.92 -1.47 10.88
N ILE A 593 34.80 -0.75 10.95
CA ILE A 593 34.47 0.12 12.08
C ILE A 593 33.51 -0.62 13.00
N ASP A 594 33.89 -0.75 14.26
CA ASP A 594 32.99 -1.23 15.30
C ASP A 594 31.94 -0.17 15.61
N ARG A 595 30.69 -0.44 15.22
CA ARG A 595 29.55 0.49 15.38
C ARG A 595 29.16 0.73 16.84
N GLU A 596 29.58 -0.14 17.77
CA GLU A 596 29.22 -0.04 19.19
C GLU A 596 30.21 0.83 19.98
N THR A 597 31.50 0.72 19.69
CA THR A 597 32.56 1.32 20.51
C THR A 597 33.12 2.64 19.95
N VAL A 598 33.01 2.91 18.64
CA VAL A 598 33.57 4.13 18.02
C VAL A 598 32.90 5.41 18.52
N SER A 599 33.70 6.45 18.79
CA SER A 599 33.20 7.77 19.21
C SER A 599 32.63 8.58 18.03
N ILE A 600 31.80 9.60 18.32
CA ILE A 600 31.26 10.45 17.26
C ILE A 600 32.36 11.34 16.66
N GLU A 601 33.32 11.75 17.49
CA GLU A 601 34.50 12.54 17.09
C GLU A 601 35.38 11.78 16.09
N GLU A 602 35.56 10.47 16.29
CA GLU A 602 36.28 9.60 15.35
C GLU A 602 35.50 9.42 14.05
N LEU A 603 34.20 9.19 14.13
CA LEU A 603 33.34 9.08 12.94
C LEU A 603 33.36 10.36 12.10
N VAL A 604 33.34 11.53 12.73
CA VAL A 604 33.42 12.83 12.02
C VAL A 604 34.79 13.02 11.37
N LYS A 605 35.89 12.56 11.98
CA LYS A 605 37.22 12.59 11.33
C LYS A 605 37.25 11.73 10.06
N LEU A 606 36.53 10.60 10.06
CA LEU A 606 36.43 9.70 8.92
C LEU A 606 35.60 10.29 7.77
N LEU A 607 34.77 11.31 8.00
CA LEU A 607 34.05 12.03 6.94
C LEU A 607 34.98 12.81 6.00
N LYS A 608 36.27 12.93 6.32
CA LYS A 608 37.24 13.54 5.42
C LYS A 608 37.69 12.55 4.33
N PRO A 609 37.80 12.99 3.07
CA PRO A 609 38.24 12.12 1.99
C PRO A 609 39.68 11.65 2.21
N LEU A 610 40.03 10.50 1.64
CA LEU A 610 41.42 10.09 1.48
C LEU A 610 42.12 11.10 0.57
N LEU A 611 43.22 11.69 1.06
CA LEU A 611 44.09 12.56 0.28
C LEU A 611 44.88 11.78 -0.77
#